data_AF-A0AA41Y6R5-F1
#
_entry.id   AF-A0AA41Y6R5-F1
#
_cell.length_a   1.000
_cell.length_b   1.000
_cell.length_c   1.000
_cell.angle_alpha   90.00
_cell.angle_beta   90.00
_cell.angle_gamma   90.00
#
_symmetry.space_group_name_H-M   'P 1'
#
loop_
_entity.id
_entity.type
_entity.pdbx_description
1 polymer ?
#
loop_
_entity_poly.entity_id
_entity_poly.type
_entity_poly.pdbx_seq_one_letter_code
_entity_poly.pdbx_strand_id
1 'polypeptide(L)'
;MKKYDMAEKEIALLNKQVEKLADNSFDLEAWKKQTLLFLTRIFGPDHPVVKMISDLKYDYSSWHLRDATGNEKTDDPVKMQAREILDAAVLELETLGIPGKTEHTSAIWDILEDELTGKQIKELKEIMSENISDRAQKISEKLNALNKENLINILSRIMIS
;
A
#
# COMPACT_ATOMS: atom_id res chain seq x y z
N MET A 1 -11.33 16.57 -2.84
CA MET A 1 -11.67 15.27 -2.23
C MET A 1 -10.35 14.68 -1.73
N LYS A 2 -10.09 14.67 -0.42
CA LYS A 2 -8.86 14.03 0.11
C LYS A 2 -9.08 12.52 0.09
N LYS A 3 -8.32 11.79 -0.73
CA LYS A 3 -8.24 10.32 -0.64
C LYS A 3 -7.73 9.98 0.76
N TYR A 4 -8.44 9.12 1.46
CA TYR A 4 -7.97 8.57 2.73
C TYR A 4 -6.78 7.68 2.43
N ASP A 5 -5.61 8.08 2.92
CA ASP A 5 -4.31 7.55 2.56
C ASP A 5 -4.09 6.21 3.29
N MET A 6 -4.61 5.13 2.69
CA MET A 6 -4.68 3.79 3.32
C MET A 6 -3.34 3.06 3.38
N ALA A 7 -2.27 3.64 2.84
CA ALA A 7 -0.97 2.99 2.69
C ALA A 7 0.23 3.86 3.14
N GLU A 8 0.04 4.93 3.93
CA GLU A 8 1.13 5.86 4.32
C GLU A 8 2.34 5.15 4.93
N LYS A 9 2.12 4.13 5.77
CA LYS A 9 3.20 3.39 6.44
C LYS A 9 3.96 2.49 5.47
N GLU A 10 3.23 1.84 4.58
CA GLU A 10 3.74 0.98 3.53
C GLU A 10 4.54 1.81 2.51
N ILE A 11 4.00 2.93 2.06
CA ILE A 11 4.67 3.90 1.18
C ILE A 11 5.94 4.44 1.86
N ALA A 12 5.88 4.81 3.14
CA ALA A 12 7.06 5.24 3.88
C ALA A 12 8.14 4.15 3.99
N LEU A 13 7.76 2.87 4.08
CA LEU A 13 8.71 1.76 4.07
C LEU A 13 9.38 1.59 2.70
N LEU A 14 8.62 1.71 1.60
CA LEU A 14 9.16 1.61 0.25
C LEU A 14 10.07 2.82 -0.07
N ASN A 15 9.67 4.04 0.31
CA ASN A 15 10.50 5.23 0.15
C ASN A 15 11.86 5.12 0.87
N LYS A 16 11.90 4.45 2.04
CA LYS A 16 13.17 4.14 2.70
C LYS A 16 14.05 3.16 1.91
N GLN A 17 13.46 2.18 1.21
CA GLN A 17 14.24 1.29 0.35
C GLN A 17 14.78 2.03 -0.88
N VAL A 18 13.99 2.95 -1.40
CA VAL A 18 14.29 3.86 -2.49
C VAL A 18 15.45 4.82 -2.13
N GLU A 19 15.48 5.35 -0.91
CA GLU A 19 16.61 6.15 -0.38
C GLU A 19 17.90 5.33 -0.24
N LYS A 20 17.80 4.07 0.23
CA LYS A 20 18.96 3.19 0.41
C LYS A 20 19.72 2.89 -0.88
N LEU A 21 19.09 3.00 -2.06
CA LEU A 21 19.76 2.84 -3.34
C LEU A 21 20.93 3.83 -3.50
N ALA A 22 20.83 5.02 -2.91
CA ALA A 22 21.86 6.05 -2.96
C ALA A 22 22.99 5.85 -1.93
N ASP A 23 22.93 4.81 -1.09
CA ASP A 23 23.97 4.55 -0.10
C ASP A 23 25.31 4.18 -0.77
N ASN A 24 26.40 4.76 -0.30
CA ASN A 24 27.76 4.45 -0.76
C ASN A 24 28.16 3.01 -0.42
N SER A 25 27.55 2.42 0.60
CA SER A 25 27.75 1.03 1.04
C SER A 25 26.68 0.07 0.52
N PHE A 26 25.96 0.46 -0.54
CA PHE A 26 24.89 -0.34 -1.11
C PHE A 26 25.34 -1.75 -1.53
N ASP A 27 24.63 -2.76 -1.02
CA ASP A 27 24.75 -4.15 -1.41
C ASP A 27 23.40 -4.64 -1.96
N LEU A 28 23.40 -5.06 -3.22
CA LEU A 28 22.18 -5.45 -3.93
C LEU A 28 21.46 -6.63 -3.25
N GLU A 29 22.20 -7.64 -2.80
CA GLU A 29 21.60 -8.87 -2.29
C GLU A 29 21.03 -8.68 -0.87
N ALA A 30 21.72 -7.91 -0.03
CA ALA A 30 21.23 -7.52 1.28
C ALA A 30 19.99 -6.62 1.16
N TRP A 31 20.03 -5.64 0.23
CA TRP A 31 18.90 -4.77 -0.05
C TRP A 31 17.70 -5.56 -0.60
N LYS A 32 17.91 -6.45 -1.59
CA LYS A 32 16.85 -7.32 -2.15
C LYS A 32 16.15 -8.13 -1.08
N LYS A 33 16.90 -8.80 -0.20
CA LYS A 33 16.30 -9.61 0.89
C LYS A 33 15.36 -8.79 1.76
N GLN A 34 15.78 -7.58 2.15
CA GLN A 34 14.95 -6.69 2.96
C GLN A 34 13.73 -6.18 2.18
N THR A 35 13.94 -5.71 0.95
CA THR A 35 12.87 -5.18 0.09
C THR A 35 11.83 -6.25 -0.23
N LEU A 36 12.24 -7.47 -0.55
CA LEU A 36 11.35 -8.60 -0.81
C LEU A 36 10.48 -8.95 0.40
N LEU A 37 11.02 -8.87 1.63
CA LEU A 37 10.24 -9.10 2.85
C LEU A 37 9.07 -8.11 2.94
N PHE A 38 9.32 -6.83 2.66
CA PHE A 38 8.28 -5.80 2.70
C PHE A 38 7.27 -5.97 1.57
N LEU A 39 7.74 -6.15 0.33
CA LEU A 39 6.86 -6.30 -0.83
C LEU A 39 5.99 -7.55 -0.73
N THR A 40 6.54 -8.68 -0.25
CA THR A 40 5.76 -9.91 -0.03
C THR A 40 4.66 -9.70 1.00
N ARG A 41 4.92 -8.90 2.04
CA ARG A 41 3.91 -8.58 3.06
C ARG A 41 2.82 -7.63 2.55
N ILE A 42 3.18 -6.68 1.69
CA ILE A 42 2.26 -5.65 1.18
C ILE A 42 1.40 -6.20 0.03
N PHE A 43 2.02 -6.89 -0.93
CA PHE A 43 1.38 -7.31 -2.19
C PHE A 43 1.13 -8.82 -2.29
N GLY A 44 1.76 -9.63 -1.44
CA GLY A 44 1.76 -11.10 -1.55
C GLY A 44 2.95 -11.64 -2.36
N PRO A 45 3.32 -12.91 -2.18
CA PRO A 45 4.53 -13.51 -2.76
C PRO A 45 4.51 -13.61 -4.29
N ASP A 46 3.32 -13.72 -4.89
CA ASP A 46 3.14 -13.94 -6.33
C ASP A 46 2.99 -12.62 -7.12
N HIS A 47 3.08 -11.47 -6.45
CA HIS A 47 2.89 -10.18 -7.12
C HIS A 47 4.02 -9.87 -8.11
N PRO A 48 3.73 -9.31 -9.31
CA PRO A 48 4.75 -8.99 -10.30
C PRO A 48 5.90 -8.12 -9.77
N VAL A 49 5.61 -7.16 -8.88
CA VAL A 49 6.62 -6.30 -8.23
C VAL A 49 7.62 -7.12 -7.40
N VAL A 50 7.17 -8.15 -6.69
CA VAL A 50 8.04 -9.04 -5.91
C VAL A 50 8.98 -9.79 -6.85
N LYS A 51 8.44 -10.34 -7.94
CA LYS A 51 9.24 -11.05 -8.95
C LYS A 51 10.27 -10.14 -9.61
N MET A 52 9.88 -8.94 -10.02
CA MET A 52 10.77 -7.97 -10.65
C MET A 52 11.96 -7.61 -9.76
N ILE A 53 11.74 -7.38 -8.45
CA ILE A 53 12.85 -7.15 -7.50
C ILE A 53 13.71 -8.40 -7.30
N SER A 54 13.09 -9.59 -7.23
CA SER A 54 13.82 -10.86 -7.09
C SER A 54 14.78 -11.10 -8.25
N ASP A 55 14.36 -10.76 -9.46
CA ASP A 55 15.09 -11.00 -10.70
C ASP A 55 16.21 -9.97 -10.98
N LEU A 56 16.29 -8.89 -10.19
CA LEU A 56 17.38 -7.90 -10.28
C LEU A 56 18.74 -8.58 -10.09
N LYS A 57 19.66 -8.33 -11.02
CA LYS A 57 21.04 -8.82 -10.97
C LYS A 57 21.92 -7.93 -11.83
N TYR A 58 23.18 -7.77 -11.42
CA TYR A 58 24.19 -7.18 -12.29
C TYR A 58 24.49 -8.13 -13.45
N ASP A 59 24.47 -7.62 -14.68
CA ASP A 59 24.95 -8.35 -15.85
C ASP A 59 26.46 -8.16 -15.97
N TYR A 60 27.21 -9.21 -15.62
CA TYR A 60 28.67 -9.24 -15.73
C TYR A 60 29.15 -9.82 -17.06
N SER A 61 28.30 -9.91 -18.08
CA SER A 61 28.72 -10.35 -19.41
C SER A 61 29.81 -9.45 -19.98
N SER A 62 30.79 -10.06 -20.67
CA SER A 62 31.97 -9.37 -21.22
C SER A 62 31.65 -8.26 -22.23
N TRP A 63 30.40 -8.18 -22.70
CA TRP A 63 29.90 -7.13 -23.57
C TRP A 63 29.56 -5.83 -22.79
N HIS A 64 28.98 -5.96 -21.60
CA HIS A 64 28.67 -4.83 -20.70
C HIS A 64 29.94 -4.19 -20.10
N LEU A 65 30.96 -5.01 -19.82
CA LEU A 65 32.24 -4.53 -19.28
C LEU A 65 33.03 -3.66 -20.28
N ARG A 66 32.80 -3.81 -21.59
CA ARG A 66 33.49 -3.01 -22.61
C ARG A 66 32.92 -1.59 -22.69
N ASP A 67 31.61 -1.44 -22.52
CA ASP A 67 30.91 -0.14 -22.65
C ASP A 67 31.10 0.75 -21.40
N ALA A 68 31.23 0.13 -20.21
CA ALA A 68 31.45 0.84 -18.94
C ALA A 68 32.82 1.53 -18.81
N THR A 69 33.73 1.36 -19.78
CA THR A 69 35.07 1.98 -19.79
C THR A 69 35.13 3.33 -20.50
N GLY A 70 34.03 3.76 -21.15
CA GLY A 70 33.89 5.09 -21.72
C GLY A 70 33.32 6.07 -20.69
N ASN A 71 34.06 7.14 -20.40
CA ASN A 71 33.65 8.25 -19.54
C ASN A 71 32.24 8.76 -19.85
N GLU A 72 31.26 8.39 -19.03
CA GLU A 72 30.07 9.17 -18.72
C GLU A 72 29.53 8.67 -17.38
N LYS A 73 29.07 9.57 -16.51
CA LYS A 73 28.47 9.22 -15.22
C LYS A 73 27.13 8.52 -15.48
N THR A 74 27.16 7.27 -15.90
CA THR A 74 25.97 6.45 -16.03
C THR A 74 25.60 5.98 -14.63
N ASP A 75 24.46 6.47 -14.12
CA ASP A 75 23.86 5.94 -12.91
C ASP A 75 23.79 4.40 -12.98
N ASP A 76 24.05 3.72 -11.86
CA ASP A 76 24.06 2.26 -11.79
C ASP A 76 22.73 1.71 -12.33
N PRO A 77 22.73 0.93 -13.42
CA PRO A 77 21.51 0.52 -14.12
C PRO A 77 20.62 -0.38 -13.25
N VAL A 78 21.21 -1.16 -12.35
CA VAL A 78 20.44 -1.99 -11.41
C VAL A 78 19.75 -1.11 -10.37
N LYS A 79 20.43 -0.07 -9.87
CA LYS A 79 19.83 0.90 -8.95
C LYS A 79 18.72 1.70 -9.62
N MET A 80 18.88 2.08 -10.89
CA MET A 80 17.84 2.75 -11.67
C MET A 80 16.60 1.85 -11.81
N GLN A 81 16.79 0.60 -12.25
CA GLN A 81 15.69 -0.35 -12.41
C GLN A 81 14.98 -0.63 -11.07
N ALA A 82 15.74 -0.82 -10.00
CA ALA A 82 15.22 -1.00 -8.65
C ALA A 82 14.34 0.18 -8.21
N ARG A 83 14.77 1.41 -8.50
CA ARG A 83 14.00 2.62 -8.20
C ARG A 83 12.70 2.66 -9.00
N GLU A 84 12.75 2.43 -10.31
CA GLU A 84 11.54 2.44 -11.16
C GLU A 84 10.49 1.42 -10.68
N ILE A 85 10.93 0.22 -10.29
CA ILE A 85 10.02 -0.81 -9.76
C ILE A 85 9.38 -0.36 -8.44
N LEU A 86 10.15 0.25 -7.54
CA LEU A 86 9.61 0.72 -6.26
C LEU A 86 8.74 1.97 -6.40
N ASP A 87 9.08 2.90 -7.30
CA ASP A 87 8.27 4.08 -7.60
C ASP A 87 6.93 3.65 -8.21
N ALA A 88 6.92 2.63 -9.09
CA ALA A 88 5.69 2.03 -9.60
C ALA A 88 4.85 1.37 -8.49
N ALA A 89 5.50 0.68 -7.54
CA ALA A 89 4.81 0.08 -6.39
C ALA A 89 4.21 1.15 -5.45
N VAL A 90 4.91 2.28 -5.24
CA VAL A 90 4.38 3.42 -4.48
C VAL A 90 3.17 4.01 -5.18
N LEU A 91 3.26 4.25 -6.49
CA LEU A 91 2.15 4.78 -7.28
C LEU A 91 0.93 3.85 -7.23
N GLU A 92 1.13 2.54 -7.29
CA GLU A 92 0.06 1.56 -7.14
C GLU A 92 -0.64 1.70 -5.77
N LEU A 93 0.12 1.83 -4.68
CA LEU A 93 -0.44 2.02 -3.34
C LEU A 93 -1.19 3.35 -3.19
N GLU A 94 -0.68 4.45 -3.76
CA GLU A 94 -1.34 5.76 -3.74
C GLU A 94 -2.64 5.78 -4.56
N THR A 95 -2.66 5.01 -5.65
CA THR A 95 -3.78 5.00 -6.60
C THR A 95 -4.87 4.01 -6.21
N LEU A 96 -4.48 2.79 -5.85
CA LEU A 96 -5.35 1.63 -5.63
C LEU A 96 -5.46 1.20 -4.16
N GLY A 97 -4.53 1.63 -3.30
CA GLY A 97 -4.46 1.18 -1.91
C GLY A 97 -3.78 -0.19 -1.75
N ILE A 98 -3.80 -0.73 -0.52
CA ILE A 98 -3.14 -2.01 -0.21
C ILE A 98 -3.93 -3.16 -0.86
N PRO A 99 -3.30 -4.00 -1.72
CA PRO A 99 -3.95 -5.16 -2.32
C PRO A 99 -4.57 -6.09 -1.26
N GLY A 100 -5.76 -6.61 -1.54
CA GLY A 100 -6.47 -7.53 -0.63
C GLY A 100 -7.07 -6.91 0.64
N LYS A 101 -6.79 -5.64 0.95
CA LYS A 101 -7.38 -4.92 2.09
C LYS A 101 -8.67 -4.17 1.72
N THR A 102 -8.88 -3.91 0.43
CA THR A 102 -9.93 -3.04 -0.10
C THR A 102 -11.27 -3.75 -0.34
N GLU A 103 -11.31 -5.05 -0.67
CA GLU A 103 -12.58 -5.71 -1.03
C GLU A 103 -13.59 -5.75 0.14
N HIS A 104 -13.20 -6.24 1.32
CA HIS A 104 -14.14 -6.34 2.44
C HIS A 104 -14.47 -4.99 3.10
N THR A 105 -13.52 -4.06 3.12
CA THR A 105 -13.74 -2.77 3.78
C THR A 105 -14.60 -1.86 2.91
N SER A 106 -14.43 -1.87 1.58
CA SER A 106 -15.29 -1.15 0.65
C SER A 106 -16.72 -1.70 0.66
N ALA A 107 -16.89 -3.03 0.61
CA ALA A 107 -18.20 -3.66 0.67
C ALA A 107 -19.00 -3.28 1.93
N ILE A 108 -18.34 -3.21 3.10
CA ILE A 108 -19.00 -2.74 4.34
C ILE A 108 -19.40 -1.27 4.23
N TRP A 109 -18.56 -0.41 3.65
CA TRP A 109 -18.91 1.00 3.45
C TRP A 109 -20.06 1.17 2.47
N ASP A 110 -20.13 0.38 1.41
CA ASP A 110 -21.23 0.42 0.44
C ASP A 110 -22.55 0.02 1.11
N ILE A 111 -22.55 -1.04 1.93
CA ILE A 111 -23.73 -1.44 2.72
C ILE A 111 -24.17 -0.33 3.67
N LEU A 112 -23.22 0.33 4.33
CA LEU A 112 -23.54 1.45 5.22
C LEU A 112 -24.09 2.65 4.44
N GLU A 113 -23.53 2.98 3.27
CA GLU A 113 -23.96 4.11 2.45
C GLU A 113 -25.39 3.94 1.89
N ASP A 114 -25.81 2.70 1.65
CA ASP A 114 -27.18 2.39 1.22
C ASP A 114 -28.22 2.54 2.35
N GLU A 115 -27.84 2.27 3.60
CA GLU A 115 -28.76 2.24 4.75
C GLU A 115 -28.73 3.52 5.60
N LEU A 116 -27.64 4.27 5.53
CA LEU A 116 -27.43 5.46 6.35
C LEU A 116 -27.54 6.74 5.52
N THR A 117 -27.95 7.83 6.17
CA THR A 117 -27.93 9.15 5.54
C THR A 117 -26.48 9.61 5.31
N GLY A 118 -26.27 10.44 4.28
CA GLY A 118 -24.95 11.02 4.01
C GLY A 118 -24.35 11.78 5.20
N LYS A 119 -25.18 12.35 6.08
CA LYS A 119 -24.73 12.97 7.34
C LYS A 119 -24.15 11.92 8.31
N GLN A 120 -24.85 10.81 8.53
CA GLN A 120 -24.39 9.72 9.41
C GLN A 120 -23.10 9.08 8.88
N ILE A 121 -23.00 8.89 7.56
CA ILE A 121 -21.77 8.39 6.92
C ILE A 121 -20.61 9.34 7.14
N LYS A 122 -20.83 10.64 6.98
CA LYS A 122 -19.79 11.65 7.20
C LYS A 122 -19.30 11.63 8.65
N GLU A 123 -20.21 11.55 9.61
CA GLU A 123 -19.87 11.46 11.04
C GLU A 123 -19.07 10.20 11.36
N LEU A 124 -19.43 9.04 10.80
CA LEU A 124 -18.68 7.79 10.98
C LEU A 124 -17.27 7.88 10.35
N LYS A 125 -17.15 8.45 9.15
CA LYS A 125 -15.86 8.67 8.48
C LYS A 125 -14.96 9.62 9.29
N GLU A 126 -15.52 10.67 9.88
CA GLU A 126 -14.80 11.58 10.79
C GLU A 126 -14.26 10.84 12.01
N ILE A 127 -15.09 10.06 12.71
CA ILE A 127 -14.66 9.26 13.87
C ILE A 127 -13.56 8.25 13.51
N MET A 128 -13.66 7.61 12.34
CA MET A 128 -12.65 6.66 11.84
C MET A 128 -11.30 7.33 11.54
N SER A 129 -11.32 8.60 11.16
CA SER A 129 -10.13 9.40 10.86
C SER A 129 -9.41 9.95 12.10
N GLU A 130 -10.12 10.08 13.22
CA GLU A 130 -9.56 10.55 14.49
C GLU A 130 -8.64 9.48 15.10
N ASN A 131 -7.42 9.85 15.49
CA ASN A 131 -6.50 8.96 16.22
C ASN A 131 -6.79 9.00 17.74
N ILE A 132 -7.94 8.45 18.12
CA ILE A 132 -8.49 8.45 19.48
C ILE A 132 -8.64 7.03 20.04
N SER A 133 -8.42 6.86 21.34
CA SER A 133 -8.47 5.56 22.02
C SER A 133 -9.91 5.04 22.24
N ASP A 134 -10.91 5.92 22.21
CA ASP A 134 -12.33 5.63 22.45
C ASP A 134 -13.16 5.47 21.17
N ARG A 135 -12.51 5.32 20.01
CA ARG A 135 -13.16 5.23 18.70
C ARG A 135 -14.33 4.24 18.65
N ALA A 136 -14.14 3.04 19.22
CA ALA A 136 -15.15 1.99 19.24
C ALA A 136 -16.41 2.41 20.03
N GLN A 137 -16.24 3.16 21.11
CA GLN A 137 -17.35 3.68 21.92
C GLN A 137 -18.15 4.73 21.12
N LYS A 138 -17.47 5.69 20.50
CA LYS A 138 -18.14 6.72 19.67
C LYS A 138 -18.91 6.11 18.51
N ILE A 139 -18.36 5.10 17.84
CA ILE A 139 -19.07 4.37 16.77
C ILE A 139 -20.31 3.67 17.34
N SER A 140 -20.17 2.99 18.48
CA SER A 140 -21.31 2.34 19.15
C SER A 140 -22.43 3.33 19.50
N GLU A 141 -22.10 4.52 20.01
CA GLU A 141 -23.06 5.58 20.29
C GLU A 141 -23.82 6.04 19.02
N LYS A 142 -23.12 6.17 17.88
CA LYS A 142 -23.75 6.51 16.60
C LYS A 142 -24.65 5.40 16.08
N LEU A 143 -24.23 4.15 16.18
CA LEU A 143 -25.03 3.00 15.76
C LEU A 143 -26.26 2.79 16.66
N ASN A 144 -26.15 3.03 17.96
CA ASN A 144 -27.28 2.96 18.90
C ASN A 144 -28.35 4.03 18.65
N ALA A 145 -27.99 5.14 18.00
CA ALA A 145 -28.94 6.18 17.60
C ALA A 145 -29.75 5.80 16.33
N LEU A 146 -29.37 4.72 15.64
CA LEU A 146 -30.12 4.20 14.50
C LEU A 146 -31.37 3.45 14.97
N ASN A 147 -32.40 3.45 14.13
CA ASN A 147 -33.54 2.60 14.40
C ASN A 147 -33.15 1.12 14.24
N LYS A 148 -33.94 0.26 14.88
CA LYS A 148 -33.70 -1.19 14.90
C LYS A 148 -33.74 -1.81 13.49
N GLU A 149 -34.56 -1.28 12.60
CA GLU A 149 -34.71 -1.77 11.22
C GLU A 149 -33.44 -1.57 10.40
N ASN A 150 -32.84 -0.37 10.44
CA ASN A 150 -31.57 -0.10 9.79
C ASN A 150 -30.45 -1.01 10.31
N LEU A 151 -30.38 -1.22 11.63
CA LEU A 151 -29.38 -2.14 12.21
C LEU A 151 -29.56 -3.57 11.71
N ILE A 152 -30.81 -4.06 11.63
CA ILE A 152 -31.12 -5.39 11.12
C ILE A 152 -30.72 -5.50 9.64
N ASN A 153 -31.02 -4.50 8.81
CA ASN A 153 -30.69 -4.50 7.39
C ASN A 153 -29.18 -4.52 7.16
N ILE A 154 -28.45 -3.64 7.85
CA ILE A 154 -26.98 -3.58 7.79
C ILE A 154 -26.38 -4.94 8.17
N LEU A 155 -26.79 -5.52 9.31
CA LEU A 155 -26.32 -6.82 9.76
C LEU A 155 -26.65 -7.94 8.75
N SER A 156 -27.86 -7.95 8.23
CA SER A 156 -28.30 -8.98 7.27
C SER A 156 -27.48 -8.93 5.98
N ARG A 157 -27.18 -7.73 5.48
CA ARG A 157 -26.35 -7.55 4.27
C ARG A 157 -24.89 -7.91 4.52
N ILE A 158 -24.34 -7.60 5.69
CA ILE A 158 -22.98 -8.03 6.08
C ILE A 158 -22.88 -9.57 6.14
N MET A 159 -23.95 -10.27 6.55
CA MET A 159 -23.93 -11.74 6.61
C MET A 159 -24.00 -12.41 5.23
N ILE A 160 -24.47 -11.70 4.20
CA ILE A 160 -24.64 -12.22 2.83
C ILE A 160 -23.45 -11.82 1.93
N SER A 161 -22.73 -10.75 2.28
CA SER A 161 -21.50 -10.29 1.60
C SER A 161 -20.30 -11.15 1.94
#